data_AF-A0A6J6AT93-F1
#
_entry.id   AF-A0A6J6AT93-F1
#
_cell.length_a   1.000
_cell.length_b   1.000
_cell.length_c   1.000
_cell.angle_alpha   90.00
_cell.angle_beta   90.00
_cell.angle_gamma   90.00
#
_symmetry.space_group_name_H-M   'P 1'
#
loop_
_entity.id
_entity.type
_entity.pdbx_description
1 polymer ?
#
loop_
_entity_poly.entity_id
_entity_poly.type
_entity_poly.pdbx_seq_one_letter_code
_entity_poly.pdbx_strand_id
1 'polypeptide(L)'
;MEILSFEGSKGSSRRKRSNKFIVVATVAALGFLGSTFAASISLNGGSNIEYGQGISTAVGCDTDIIVTPANTFNGTVFNLETITVLDSTTVTTSATVGLGACIGKKITFKVLNSSNSSLWTCDASIDSFSSGIVATAASGSPGCASTTFSVAGSGNNKGFAIRNTGTAIPASSVAKITLESQSK
;
A
#
# COMPACT_ATOMS: atom_id res chain seq x y z
N MET A 1 -24.26 -56.09 61.93
CA MET A 1 -25.19 -55.12 61.32
C MET A 1 -24.41 -53.85 61.12
N GLU A 2 -24.25 -53.45 59.84
CA GLU A 2 -24.24 -52.07 59.31
C GLU A 2 -23.34 -51.05 60.06
N ILE A 3 -22.21 -50.50 59.59
CA ILE A 3 -21.65 -50.11 58.28
C ILE A 3 -22.57 -49.25 57.39
N LEU A 4 -22.02 -48.07 57.07
CA LEU A 4 -22.27 -47.15 55.93
C LEU A 4 -23.22 -45.98 56.24
N SER A 5 -23.00 -44.75 55.77
CA SER A 5 -21.83 -44.13 55.12
C SER A 5 -22.03 -42.62 54.99
N PHE A 6 -20.90 -41.94 55.15
CA PHE A 6 -20.32 -40.82 54.41
C PHE A 6 -21.14 -39.96 53.43
N GLU A 7 -21.07 -38.66 53.74
CA GLU A 7 -20.54 -37.58 52.90
C GLU A 7 -21.26 -37.32 51.56
N GLY A 8 -22.02 -36.22 51.55
CA GLY A 8 -22.73 -35.69 50.40
C GLY A 8 -21.79 -35.31 49.25
N SER A 9 -21.76 -36.19 48.25
CA SER A 9 -21.37 -36.03 46.85
C SER A 9 -21.13 -34.60 46.33
N LYS A 10 -19.88 -34.37 45.89
CA LYS A 10 -19.53 -33.50 44.75
C LYS A 10 -20.04 -34.11 43.44
N GLY A 11 -20.61 -33.29 42.56
CA GLY A 11 -20.43 -33.45 41.11
C GLY A 11 -21.70 -33.52 40.26
N SER A 12 -21.97 -32.46 39.51
CA SER A 12 -21.72 -32.43 38.06
C SER A 12 -22.46 -31.25 37.42
N SER A 13 -21.69 -30.30 36.93
CA SER A 13 -22.16 -29.24 36.05
C SER A 13 -22.65 -29.85 34.73
N ARG A 14 -23.97 -29.90 34.51
CA ARG A 14 -24.53 -30.02 33.15
C ARG A 14 -24.93 -28.64 32.65
N ARG A 15 -23.95 -27.85 32.19
CA ARG A 15 -24.24 -26.72 31.29
C ARG A 15 -24.37 -27.28 29.88
N LYS A 16 -25.57 -27.12 29.32
CA LYS A 16 -25.92 -27.47 27.95
C LYS A 16 -24.95 -26.80 26.97
N ARG A 17 -24.59 -27.62 26.00
CA ARG A 17 -23.63 -27.44 24.91
C ARG A 17 -24.00 -26.28 23.97
N SER A 18 -22.97 -25.50 23.65
CA SER A 18 -22.58 -24.95 22.34
C SER A 18 -23.46 -23.97 21.56
N ASN A 19 -22.71 -23.01 20.97
CA ASN A 19 -22.97 -22.17 19.81
C ASN A 19 -23.81 -20.93 20.04
N LYS A 20 -23.16 -19.81 20.35
CA LYS A 20 -23.29 -18.50 19.65
C LYS A 20 -22.05 -17.62 19.90
N PHE A 21 -20.88 -18.04 19.41
CA PHE A 21 -19.84 -17.08 19.03
C PHE A 21 -20.04 -16.81 17.56
N ILE A 22 -20.51 -15.60 17.23
CA ILE A 22 -20.49 -14.91 15.93
C ILE A 22 -21.45 -13.74 16.16
N VAL A 23 -20.92 -12.57 16.54
CA VAL A 23 -21.32 -11.21 16.12
C VAL A 23 -20.34 -10.25 16.82
N VAL A 24 -19.04 -10.33 16.49
CA VAL A 24 -18.05 -9.27 16.79
C VAL A 24 -16.99 -9.32 15.71
N ALA A 25 -17.35 -9.06 14.44
CA ALA A 25 -16.36 -9.03 13.35
C ALA A 25 -16.86 -8.36 12.06
N THR A 26 -17.63 -7.26 12.12
CA THR A 26 -18.10 -6.59 10.89
C THR A 26 -18.16 -5.07 11.00
N VAL A 27 -17.18 -4.43 11.63
CA VAL A 27 -17.00 -2.95 11.52
C VAL A 27 -15.52 -2.55 11.33
N ALA A 28 -14.60 -3.50 11.17
CA ALA A 28 -13.17 -3.19 10.95
C ALA A 28 -12.77 -3.14 9.46
N ALA A 29 -13.67 -2.69 8.58
CA ALA A 29 -13.42 -2.67 7.12
C ALA A 29 -13.58 -1.28 6.48
N LEU A 30 -13.48 -0.19 7.26
CA LEU A 30 -13.55 1.19 6.75
C LEU A 30 -12.45 2.08 7.36
N GLY A 31 -11.25 1.53 7.52
CA GLY A 31 -10.16 2.16 8.27
C GLY A 31 -8.98 2.70 7.45
N PHE A 32 -9.11 2.91 6.13
CA PHE A 32 -8.01 3.48 5.32
C PHE A 32 -8.52 4.56 4.35
N LEU A 33 -8.90 5.71 4.92
CA LEU A 33 -9.00 6.98 4.21
C LEU A 33 -8.31 8.04 5.06
N GLY A 34 -6.99 7.97 5.15
CA GLY A 34 -6.19 8.93 5.88
C GLY A 34 -5.04 9.42 5.02
N SER A 35 -5.10 10.71 4.64
CA SER A 35 -4.05 11.50 3.96
C SER A 35 -4.11 11.51 2.44
N THR A 36 -5.19 12.07 1.87
CA THR A 36 -5.09 12.70 0.55
C THR A 36 -4.37 14.05 0.70
N PHE A 37 -3.34 14.27 -0.09
CA PHE A 37 -2.70 15.57 -0.23
C PHE A 37 -3.72 16.54 -0.84
N ALA A 38 -4.26 17.45 -0.05
CA ALA A 38 -5.02 18.59 -0.55
C ALA A 38 -4.03 19.71 -0.88
N ALA A 39 -3.67 19.83 -2.15
CA ALA A 39 -3.20 21.10 -2.70
C ALA A 39 -4.29 21.67 -3.61
N SER A 40 -5.41 22.08 -3.03
CA SER A 40 -6.30 23.03 -3.67
C SER A 40 -5.72 24.43 -3.46
N ILE A 41 -4.92 24.91 -4.39
CA ILE A 41 -4.61 26.34 -4.47
C ILE A 41 -5.52 26.92 -5.54
N SER A 42 -6.67 27.42 -5.09
CA SER A 42 -7.50 28.32 -5.90
C SER A 42 -6.72 29.63 -6.09
N LEU A 43 -6.28 29.89 -7.31
CA LEU A 43 -5.81 31.21 -7.72
C LEU A 43 -6.55 31.62 -9.00
N ASN A 44 -7.64 32.36 -8.78
CA ASN A 44 -8.17 33.44 -9.62
C ASN A 44 -8.15 33.20 -11.15
N GLY A 45 -9.27 32.75 -11.73
CA GLY A 45 -9.42 32.75 -13.20
C GLY A 45 -10.44 31.81 -13.86
N GLY A 46 -11.27 31.06 -13.13
CA GLY A 46 -12.45 30.41 -13.71
C GLY A 46 -12.21 29.14 -14.54
N SER A 47 -11.06 28.49 -14.41
CA SER A 47 -10.86 27.12 -14.90
C SER A 47 -10.12 26.33 -13.81
N ASN A 48 -10.90 25.81 -12.86
CA ASN A 48 -10.40 24.81 -11.92
C ASN A 48 -9.86 23.63 -12.74
N ILE A 49 -8.58 23.31 -12.56
CA ILE A 49 -8.18 21.93 -12.79
C ILE A 49 -7.79 21.34 -11.44
N GLU A 50 -8.75 20.64 -10.84
CA GLU A 50 -8.52 19.80 -9.68
C GLU A 50 -7.73 18.56 -10.10
N TYR A 51 -6.41 18.58 -9.90
CA TYR A 51 -5.61 17.36 -10.01
C TYR A 51 -5.59 16.58 -8.70
N GLY A 52 -5.73 15.26 -8.82
CA GLY A 52 -5.31 14.31 -7.80
C GLY A 52 -6.39 13.98 -6.79
N GLN A 53 -7.34 13.12 -7.16
CA GLN A 53 -8.30 12.52 -6.21
C GLN A 53 -7.67 11.42 -5.33
N GLY A 54 -6.45 11.67 -4.85
CA GLY A 54 -5.74 10.76 -3.94
C GLY A 54 -4.93 9.65 -4.62
N ILE A 55 -4.25 8.91 -3.77
CA ILE A 55 -3.45 7.74 -4.10
C ILE A 55 -4.28 6.53 -3.68
N SER A 56 -4.49 5.58 -4.59
CA SER A 56 -5.10 4.29 -4.23
C SER A 56 -4.00 3.23 -4.10
N THR A 57 -3.87 2.66 -2.91
CA THR A 57 -2.90 1.59 -2.62
C THR A 57 -3.64 0.27 -2.38
N ALA A 58 -3.26 -0.76 -3.13
CA ALA A 58 -3.77 -2.12 -3.00
C ALA A 58 -2.58 -3.08 -3.09
N VAL A 59 -1.79 -3.14 -2.02
CA VAL A 59 -0.65 -4.05 -1.90
C VAL A 59 -1.04 -5.20 -0.98
N GLY A 60 -1.11 -6.42 -1.51
CA GLY A 60 -1.55 -7.63 -0.81
C GLY A 60 -0.41 -8.42 -0.18
N CYS A 61 0.83 -7.98 -0.33
CA CYS A 61 1.99 -8.59 0.32
C CYS A 61 2.30 -8.00 1.69
N ASP A 62 1.74 -6.83 2.00
CA ASP A 62 1.87 -6.15 3.27
C ASP A 62 0.67 -5.25 3.48
N THR A 63 0.07 -5.29 4.68
CA THR A 63 -1.07 -4.46 5.04
C THR A 63 -0.68 -3.04 5.42
N ASP A 64 0.62 -2.78 5.61
CA ASP A 64 1.12 -1.61 6.31
C ASP A 64 2.34 -1.00 5.58
N ILE A 65 2.08 -0.37 4.43
CA ILE A 65 3.08 0.37 3.65
C ILE A 65 2.76 1.87 3.61
N ILE A 66 3.80 2.70 3.69
CA ILE A 66 3.71 4.14 3.49
C ILE A 66 4.11 4.46 2.06
N VAL A 67 3.20 5.09 1.33
CA VAL A 67 3.45 5.54 -0.05
C VAL A 67 3.42 7.05 -0.09
N THR A 68 4.52 7.66 -0.55
CA THR A 68 4.68 9.10 -0.64
C THR A 68 5.12 9.49 -2.04
N PRO A 69 4.20 9.95 -2.91
CA PRO A 69 4.55 10.58 -4.17
C PRO A 69 5.00 12.02 -3.93
N ALA A 70 6.01 12.41 -4.68
CA ALA A 70 6.46 13.76 -4.91
C ALA A 70 6.22 14.08 -6.38
N ASN A 71 5.57 15.21 -6.64
CA ASN A 71 5.25 15.67 -7.98
C ASN A 71 5.36 17.18 -8.05
N THR A 72 5.70 17.69 -9.24
CA THR A 72 5.71 19.11 -9.54
C THR A 72 4.72 19.43 -10.65
N PHE A 73 4.14 20.63 -10.56
CA PHE A 73 3.20 21.17 -11.53
C PHE A 73 3.63 22.58 -11.91
N ASN A 74 3.63 22.87 -13.21
CA ASN A 74 4.06 24.17 -13.74
C ASN A 74 2.94 24.91 -14.51
N GLY A 75 1.67 24.53 -14.31
CA GLY A 75 0.54 25.10 -15.05
C GLY A 75 0.05 24.24 -16.23
N THR A 76 0.95 23.47 -16.86
CA THR A 76 0.64 22.72 -18.10
C THR A 76 1.06 21.26 -18.04
N VAL A 77 2.14 20.98 -17.32
CA VAL A 77 2.75 19.67 -17.21
C VAL A 77 2.67 19.17 -15.77
N PHE A 78 2.30 17.91 -15.64
CA PHE A 78 2.44 17.12 -14.43
C PHE A 78 3.73 16.28 -14.52
N ASN A 79 4.66 16.55 -13.62
CA ASN A 79 5.87 15.76 -13.48
C ASN A 79 5.75 14.88 -12.24
N LEU A 80 5.66 13.58 -12.47
CA LEU A 80 5.78 12.59 -11.40
C LEU A 80 7.28 12.45 -11.08
N GLU A 81 7.74 13.10 -10.01
CA GLU A 81 9.17 13.12 -9.70
C GLU A 81 9.62 11.84 -9.03
N THR A 82 9.09 11.53 -7.85
CA THR A 82 9.51 10.35 -7.08
C THR A 82 8.33 9.76 -6.35
N ILE A 83 8.14 8.45 -6.42
CA ILE A 83 7.24 7.72 -5.54
C ILE A 83 8.11 6.92 -4.58
N THR A 84 8.05 7.27 -3.30
CA THR A 84 8.73 6.53 -2.25
C THR A 84 7.76 5.54 -1.62
N VAL A 85 8.14 4.27 -1.53
CA VAL A 85 7.40 3.22 -0.85
C VAL A 85 8.25 2.73 0.32
N LEU A 86 7.77 2.94 1.54
CA LEU A 86 8.44 2.54 2.77
C LEU A 86 7.56 1.56 3.52
N ASP A 87 8.21 0.71 4.31
CA ASP A 87 7.54 0.00 5.39
C ASP A 87 6.93 0.99 6.39
N SER A 88 5.70 0.75 6.86
CA SER A 88 5.11 1.56 7.93
C SER A 88 5.68 1.20 9.30
N THR A 89 6.20 -0.02 9.45
CA THR A 89 6.69 -0.50 10.74
C THR A 89 8.13 -0.04 10.99
N THR A 90 8.38 0.41 12.22
CA THR A 90 9.67 0.96 12.65
C THR A 90 10.76 -0.09 12.90
N VAL A 91 10.50 -1.36 12.58
CA VAL A 91 11.39 -2.50 12.84
C VAL A 91 11.21 -3.62 11.80
N THR A 92 11.52 -3.41 10.51
CA THR A 92 11.70 -4.54 9.58
C THR A 92 13.16 -4.88 9.34
N THR A 93 13.53 -6.08 9.78
CA THR A 93 14.87 -6.66 9.64
C THR A 93 14.86 -8.03 8.94
N SER A 94 13.68 -8.48 8.49
CA SER A 94 13.50 -9.81 7.90
C SER A 94 12.86 -9.74 6.52
N ALA A 95 13.29 -10.67 5.66
CA ALA A 95 12.73 -10.93 4.33
C ALA A 95 11.29 -11.52 4.36
N THR A 96 10.68 -11.69 5.53
CA THR A 96 9.36 -12.34 5.68
C THR A 96 8.27 -11.42 6.24
N VAL A 97 8.60 -10.16 6.52
CA VAL A 97 7.68 -9.16 7.08
C VAL A 97 7.76 -7.88 6.28
N GLY A 98 6.70 -7.06 6.36
CA GLY A 98 6.63 -5.79 5.67
C GLY A 98 6.88 -5.91 4.16
N LEU A 99 7.67 -4.99 3.61
CA LEU A 99 8.12 -5.07 2.20
C LEU A 99 9.02 -6.29 1.90
N GLY A 100 9.61 -6.93 2.90
CA GLY A 100 10.31 -8.21 2.73
C GLY A 100 9.35 -9.32 2.24
N ALA A 101 8.11 -9.35 2.73
CA ALA A 101 7.09 -10.30 2.27
C ALA A 101 6.62 -10.05 0.82
N CYS A 102 7.07 -8.95 0.22
CA CYS A 102 6.85 -8.60 -1.18
C CYS A 102 7.95 -9.10 -2.13
N ILE A 103 9.03 -9.72 -1.63
CA ILE A 103 10.10 -10.26 -2.48
C ILE A 103 9.53 -11.26 -3.51
N GLY A 104 9.95 -11.08 -4.77
CA GLY A 104 9.50 -11.85 -5.92
C GLY A 104 8.10 -11.48 -6.43
N LYS A 105 7.46 -10.46 -5.85
CA LYS A 105 6.17 -9.92 -6.32
C LYS A 105 6.39 -8.62 -7.09
N LYS A 106 5.40 -8.27 -7.91
CA LYS A 106 5.37 -7.03 -8.69
C LYS A 106 4.44 -6.01 -8.06
N ILE A 107 4.89 -4.78 -7.97
CA ILE A 107 4.07 -3.61 -7.61
C ILE A 107 3.93 -2.75 -8.85
N THR A 108 2.70 -2.65 -9.36
CA THR A 108 2.35 -1.85 -10.52
C THR A 108 1.94 -0.46 -10.09
N PHE A 109 2.65 0.54 -10.61
CA PHE A 109 2.39 1.96 -10.44
C PHE A 109 1.70 2.47 -11.69
N LYS A 110 0.58 3.18 -11.55
CA LYS A 110 -0.16 3.76 -12.68
C LYS A 110 -0.50 5.20 -12.42
N VAL A 111 -0.36 6.02 -13.45
CA VAL A 111 -1.01 7.34 -13.54
C VAL A 111 -2.18 7.17 -14.51
N LEU A 112 -3.39 7.46 -14.04
CA LEU A 112 -4.61 7.25 -14.81
C LEU A 112 -5.29 8.58 -15.12
N ASN A 113 -5.97 8.63 -16.27
CA ASN A 113 -6.86 9.72 -16.62
C ASN A 113 -8.26 9.56 -16.00
N SER A 114 -9.15 10.53 -16.26
CA SER A 114 -10.53 10.55 -15.73
C SER A 114 -11.37 9.36 -16.21
N SER A 115 -11.01 8.74 -17.33
CA SER A 115 -11.63 7.51 -17.86
C SER A 115 -10.95 6.23 -17.36
N ASN A 116 -10.07 6.30 -16.34
CA ASN A 116 -9.29 5.18 -15.82
C ASN A 116 -8.30 4.54 -16.82
N SER A 117 -8.01 5.21 -17.93
CA SER A 117 -6.99 4.76 -18.88
C SER A 117 -5.60 5.16 -18.38
N SER A 118 -4.61 4.28 -18.62
CA SER A 118 -3.24 4.54 -18.20
C SER A 118 -2.55 5.57 -19.08
N LEU A 119 -2.03 6.62 -18.44
CA LEU A 119 -1.13 7.60 -19.03
C LEU A 119 0.33 7.21 -18.82
N TRP A 120 0.60 6.48 -17.74
CA TRP A 120 1.91 5.93 -17.43
C TRP A 120 1.74 4.69 -16.55
N THR A 121 2.54 3.66 -16.82
CA THR A 121 2.56 2.44 -15.99
C THR A 121 3.97 1.92 -15.87
N CYS A 122 4.41 1.69 -14.64
CA CYS A 122 5.67 1.04 -14.34
C CYS A 122 5.46 -0.06 -13.31
N ASP A 123 5.96 -1.25 -13.60
CA ASP A 123 5.96 -2.40 -12.70
C ASP A 123 7.32 -2.51 -12.02
N ALA A 124 7.34 -2.42 -10.70
CA ALA A 124 8.51 -2.69 -9.89
C ALA A 124 8.51 -4.15 -9.44
N SER A 125 9.59 -4.88 -9.73
CA SER A 125 9.89 -6.17 -9.10
C SER A 125 10.64 -5.93 -7.80
N ILE A 126 10.19 -6.52 -6.69
CA ILE A 126 10.98 -6.52 -5.45
C ILE A 126 11.93 -7.72 -5.50
N ASP A 127 13.23 -7.46 -5.58
CA ASP A 127 14.21 -8.50 -5.89
C ASP A 127 14.83 -9.10 -4.64
N SER A 128 15.19 -8.27 -3.67
CA SER A 128 15.85 -8.74 -2.45
C SER A 128 15.67 -7.79 -1.25
N PHE A 129 15.88 -8.37 -0.07
CA PHE A 129 15.96 -7.68 1.20
C PHE A 129 17.35 -7.90 1.80
N SER A 130 18.10 -6.82 2.02
CA SER A 130 19.41 -6.86 2.68
C SER A 130 19.58 -5.67 3.64
N SER A 131 20.52 -4.75 3.37
CA SER A 131 20.58 -3.45 4.04
C SER A 131 19.42 -2.52 3.68
N GLY A 132 18.60 -2.89 2.69
CA GLY A 132 17.35 -2.24 2.29
C GLY A 132 16.53 -3.09 1.33
N ILE A 133 15.46 -2.51 0.79
CA ILE A 133 14.65 -3.13 -0.28
C ILE A 133 15.28 -2.76 -1.62
N VAL A 134 15.66 -3.78 -2.39
CA VAL A 134 16.08 -3.59 -3.78
C VAL A 134 14.90 -3.90 -4.68
N ALA A 135 14.50 -2.92 -5.48
CA ALA A 135 13.48 -3.06 -6.50
C ALA A 135 14.01 -2.63 -7.86
N THR A 136 13.57 -3.29 -8.92
CA THR A 136 13.95 -2.98 -10.30
C THR A 136 12.74 -2.96 -11.22
N ALA A 137 12.92 -2.46 -12.44
CA ALA A 137 11.89 -2.54 -13.47
C ALA A 137 11.58 -4.00 -13.80
N ALA A 138 10.31 -4.40 -13.72
CA ALA A 138 9.89 -5.70 -14.22
C ALA A 138 10.00 -5.73 -15.75
N SER A 139 10.40 -6.89 -16.28
CA SER A 139 10.52 -7.12 -17.72
C SER A 139 9.23 -6.79 -18.48
N GLY A 140 9.34 -6.01 -19.56
CA GLY A 140 8.20 -5.67 -20.41
C GLY A 140 7.33 -4.53 -19.89
N SER A 141 7.75 -3.80 -18.86
CA SER A 141 7.00 -2.65 -18.35
C SER A 141 7.35 -1.36 -19.10
N PRO A 142 6.46 -0.82 -19.94
CA PRO A 142 6.80 0.25 -20.89
C PRO A 142 7.14 1.58 -20.21
N GLY A 143 6.51 1.91 -19.08
CA GLY A 143 6.78 3.15 -18.36
C GLY A 143 8.02 3.10 -17.46
N CYS A 144 8.65 1.93 -17.26
CA CYS A 144 9.88 1.83 -16.49
C CYS A 144 11.17 2.05 -17.31
N ALA A 145 11.08 2.17 -18.64
CA ALA A 145 12.27 2.38 -19.48
C ALA A 145 12.99 3.70 -19.18
N SER A 146 12.24 4.69 -18.67
CA SER A 146 12.76 5.99 -18.24
C SER A 146 12.52 6.19 -16.74
N THR A 147 12.73 5.15 -15.93
CA THR A 147 12.66 5.27 -14.47
C THR A 147 13.96 4.86 -13.82
N THR A 148 14.29 5.56 -12.75
CA THR A 148 15.38 5.18 -11.86
C THR A 148 14.81 4.59 -10.58
N PHE A 149 15.39 3.49 -10.13
CA PHE A 149 15.08 2.87 -8.85
C PHE A 149 16.22 3.13 -7.87
N SER A 150 15.88 3.45 -6.63
CA SER A 150 16.85 3.61 -5.56
C SER A 150 16.32 3.01 -4.27
N VAL A 151 17.22 2.49 -3.43
CA VAL A 151 16.87 2.12 -2.06
C VAL A 151 16.41 3.37 -1.32
N ALA A 152 15.35 3.25 -0.51
CA ALA A 152 14.80 4.32 0.29
C ALA A 152 14.60 3.89 1.74
N GLY A 153 14.39 4.89 2.60
CA GLY A 153 14.24 4.70 4.04
C GLY A 153 15.56 4.70 4.80
N SER A 154 15.48 4.69 6.13
CA SER A 154 16.63 4.78 7.04
C SER A 154 16.41 3.92 8.27
N GLY A 155 17.49 3.40 8.85
CA GLY A 155 17.39 2.52 10.01
C GLY A 155 16.60 1.27 9.66
N ASN A 156 15.51 1.01 10.37
CA ASN A 156 14.67 -0.16 10.17
C ASN A 156 13.47 0.07 9.23
N ASN A 157 13.14 1.30 8.86
CA ASN A 157 12.14 1.54 7.81
C ASN A 157 12.85 1.35 6.47
N LYS A 158 12.73 0.16 5.90
CA LYS A 158 13.28 -0.14 4.58
C LYS A 158 12.24 0.17 3.51
N GLY A 159 12.72 0.51 2.32
CA GLY A 159 11.86 0.79 1.21
C GLY A 159 12.65 1.04 -0.07
N PHE A 160 11.93 1.48 -1.09
CA PHE A 160 12.49 1.85 -2.38
C PHE A 160 11.78 3.09 -2.91
N ALA A 161 12.44 3.80 -3.80
CA ALA A 161 11.88 4.93 -4.51
C ALA A 161 11.98 4.70 -6.01
N ILE A 162 10.95 5.13 -6.72
CA ILE A 162 10.90 5.14 -8.18
C ILE A 162 10.81 6.58 -8.62
N ARG A 163 11.70 6.98 -9.52
CA ARG A 163 11.66 8.30 -10.13
C ARG A 163 11.44 8.18 -11.63
N ASN A 164 10.40 8.82 -12.13
CA ASN A 164 10.16 8.92 -13.57
C ASN A 164 11.01 10.06 -14.13
N THR A 165 11.87 9.73 -15.08
CA THR A 165 12.70 10.66 -15.86
C THR A 165 12.24 10.74 -17.31
N GLY A 166 11.13 10.07 -17.64
CA GLY A 166 10.54 10.04 -18.96
C GLY A 166 9.75 11.29 -19.32
N THR A 167 8.92 11.16 -20.35
CA THR A 167 8.16 12.28 -20.93
C THR A 167 7.16 12.87 -19.93
N ALA A 168 7.17 14.20 -19.89
CA ALA A 168 6.16 15.03 -19.22
C ALA A 168 4.73 14.58 -19.55
N ILE A 169 3.90 14.39 -18.53
CA ILE A 169 2.49 14.05 -18.70
C ILE A 169 1.70 15.37 -18.74
N PRO A 170 0.85 15.62 -19.75
CA PRO A 170 -0.02 16.79 -19.76
C PRO A 170 -0.85 16.77 -18.49
N ALA A 171 -0.80 17.86 -17.73
CA ALA A 171 -1.48 17.89 -16.46
C ALA A 171 -2.95 17.56 -16.68
N SER A 172 -3.60 18.16 -17.68
CA SER A 172 -5.06 18.07 -17.95
C SER A 172 -5.59 16.66 -18.16
N SER A 173 -4.69 15.71 -18.40
CA SER A 173 -5.03 14.31 -18.57
C SER A 173 -5.01 13.53 -17.26
N VAL A 174 -4.26 13.96 -16.24
CA VAL A 174 -4.06 13.21 -14.99
C VAL A 174 -5.28 13.33 -14.07
N ALA A 175 -5.76 12.21 -13.54
CA ALA A 175 -6.85 12.18 -12.56
C ALA A 175 -6.45 11.51 -11.24
N LYS A 176 -5.71 10.39 -11.31
CA LYS A 176 -5.33 9.62 -10.11
C LYS A 176 -4.02 8.85 -10.29
N ILE A 177 -3.40 8.50 -9.16
CA ILE A 177 -2.25 7.60 -9.08
C ILE A 177 -2.68 6.33 -8.35
N THR A 178 -2.37 5.16 -8.90
CA THR A 178 -2.65 3.87 -8.25
C THR A 178 -1.39 3.05 -8.09
N LEU A 179 -1.37 2.27 -7.00
CA LEU A 179 -0.34 1.30 -6.68
C LEU A 179 -1.04 -0.02 -6.37
N GLU A 180 -0.73 -1.04 -7.16
CA GLU A 180 -1.39 -2.34 -7.08
C GLU A 180 -0.31 -3.42 -7.02
N SER A 181 -0.33 -4.31 -6.02
CA SER A 181 0.54 -5.49 -6.08
C SER A 181 -0.14 -6.60 -6.85
N GLN A 182 0.58 -7.24 -7.75
CA GLN A 182 0.12 -8.48 -8.35
C GLN A 182 0.50 -9.65 -7.45
N SER A 183 -0.49 -10.44 -7.04
CA SER A 183 -0.25 -11.78 -6.50
C SER A 183 0.46 -12.59 -7.57
N LYS A 184 1.53 -13.29 -7.19
CA LYS A 184 2.18 -14.28 -8.05
C LYS A 184 1.19 -15.39 -8.42
#